data_AF-A0A330L6F5-F1
#
_entry.id   AF-A0A330L6F5-F1
#
_cell.length_a   1.000
_cell.length_b   1.000
_cell.length_c   1.000
_cell.angle_alpha   90.00
_cell.angle_beta   90.00
_cell.angle_gamma   90.00
#
_symmetry.space_group_name_H-M   'P 1'
#
loop_
_entity.id
_entity.type
_entity.pdbx_description
1 polymer ?
#
loop_
_entity_poly.entity_id
_entity_poly.type
_entity_poly.pdbx_seq_one_letter_code
_entity_poly.pdbx_strand_id
1 'polypeptide(L)'
;MKPTPTTDTLFYPFHLCHEETLHRLLARFHRIHFRDYMALQLSPFSGTTAYADRMGGIFPELVTTGRLIQGHHVSGPLNDVSQISIDRDLTDSRWRALFHTALREDRRFQRGLFDPAHAMTIGRDTLPGPAALLRLMGENFLHLPFTVKAVQQLSRERLSGDAAFRFEYGLALVKTAAAQYHTIQLAHTLQVTAATDSPAHFQLFGHTLTRENERLPNHLVIRAGY
;
A
#
# COMPACT_ATOMS: atom_id res chain seq x y z
N MET A 1 9.57 34.05 -1.44
CA MET A 1 8.33 33.52 -2.04
C MET A 1 7.80 32.39 -1.16
N LYS A 2 6.59 32.54 -0.59
CA LYS A 2 5.91 31.41 0.07
C LYS A 2 5.37 30.50 -1.05
N PRO A 3 5.61 29.18 -1.04
CA PRO A 3 4.98 28.28 -2.00
C PRO A 3 3.46 28.38 -1.80
N THR A 4 2.73 28.55 -2.90
CA THR A 4 1.27 28.44 -2.93
C THR A 4 0.91 27.11 -2.27
N PRO A 5 -0.01 27.06 -1.30
CA PRO A 5 -0.42 25.78 -0.73
C PRO A 5 -0.91 24.90 -1.88
N THR A 6 -0.28 23.76 -2.09
CA THR A 6 -0.73 22.74 -3.04
C THR A 6 -2.15 22.37 -2.63
N THR A 7 -3.13 22.82 -3.42
CA THR A 7 -4.55 22.63 -3.16
C THR A 7 -5.00 21.20 -3.43
N ASP A 8 -4.15 20.41 -4.07
CA ASP A 8 -4.49 19.10 -4.59
C ASP A 8 -3.75 18.00 -3.80
N THR A 9 -4.36 16.82 -3.72
CA THR A 9 -3.81 15.70 -2.94
C THR A 9 -3.98 14.37 -3.66
N LEU A 10 -3.02 13.48 -3.47
CA LEU A 10 -3.05 12.09 -3.91
C LEU A 10 -3.51 11.21 -2.75
N PHE A 11 -4.63 10.51 -2.93
CA PHE A 11 -5.11 9.55 -1.94
C PHE A 11 -4.31 8.23 -1.99
N TYR A 12 -3.95 7.71 -0.82
CA TYR A 12 -3.18 6.47 -0.67
C TYR A 12 -3.57 5.68 0.60
N PRO A 13 -3.16 4.40 0.74
CA PRO A 13 -2.60 3.48 -0.26
C PRO A 13 -3.69 2.98 -1.26
N PHE A 14 -3.49 1.80 -1.87
CA PHE A 14 -4.45 1.13 -2.74
C PHE A 14 -5.57 0.45 -1.93
N HIS A 15 -6.51 1.24 -1.45
CA HIS A 15 -7.72 0.72 -0.83
C HIS A 15 -8.88 1.67 -1.09
N LEU A 16 -10.11 1.13 -1.04
CA LEU A 16 -11.31 1.91 -1.30
C LEU A 16 -11.40 3.08 -0.31
N CYS A 17 -11.36 4.30 -0.86
CA CYS A 17 -11.69 5.51 -0.13
C CYS A 17 -13.16 5.46 0.28
N HIS A 18 -13.43 5.62 1.57
CA HIS A 18 -14.81 5.68 2.05
C HIS A 18 -15.44 7.02 1.64
N GLU A 19 -16.73 7.07 1.35
CA GLU A 19 -17.44 8.28 0.96
C GLU A 19 -17.24 9.44 1.95
N GLU A 20 -17.34 9.17 3.26
CA GLU A 20 -17.06 10.19 4.28
C GLU A 20 -15.61 10.69 4.25
N THR A 21 -14.64 9.81 3.98
CA THR A 21 -13.24 10.21 3.78
C THR A 21 -13.15 11.15 2.57
N LEU A 22 -13.82 10.81 1.47
CA LEU A 22 -13.87 11.65 0.28
C LEU A 22 -14.46 13.04 0.59
N HIS A 23 -15.59 13.12 1.30
CA HIS A 23 -16.18 14.41 1.68
C HIS A 23 -15.22 15.27 2.51
N ARG A 24 -14.53 14.67 3.48
CA ARG A 24 -13.52 15.39 4.30
C ARG A 24 -12.33 15.86 3.47
N LEU A 25 -11.88 15.04 2.52
CA LEU A 25 -10.82 15.42 1.59
C LEU A 25 -11.28 16.58 0.70
N LEU A 26 -12.48 16.52 0.11
CA LEU A 26 -13.02 17.56 -0.77
C LEU A 26 -13.32 18.88 -0.04
N ALA A 27 -13.51 18.85 1.28
CA ALA A 27 -13.62 20.05 2.09
C ALA A 27 -12.26 20.74 2.31
N ARG A 28 -11.15 19.98 2.23
CA ARG A 28 -9.79 20.47 2.50
C ARG A 28 -8.98 20.74 1.23
N PHE A 29 -9.22 19.97 0.18
CA PHE A 29 -8.46 19.98 -1.06
C PHE A 29 -9.38 20.33 -2.24
N HIS A 30 -8.84 21.11 -3.17
CA HIS A 30 -9.51 21.49 -4.39
C HIS A 30 -9.71 20.27 -5.28
N ARG A 31 -8.65 19.49 -5.55
CA ARG A 31 -8.75 18.22 -6.30
C ARG A 31 -8.15 17.04 -5.54
N ILE A 32 -8.71 15.88 -5.78
CA ILE A 32 -8.22 14.61 -5.24
C ILE A 32 -7.87 13.70 -6.40
N HIS A 33 -6.63 13.23 -6.38
CA HIS A 33 -6.09 12.27 -7.32
C HIS A 33 -6.22 10.87 -6.74
N PHE A 34 -6.74 9.95 -7.55
CA PHE A 34 -6.81 8.53 -7.25
C PHE A 34 -5.99 7.74 -8.28
N ARG A 35 -5.33 6.69 -7.81
CA ARG A 35 -4.70 5.71 -8.70
C ARG A 35 -5.74 4.68 -9.08
N ASP A 36 -5.82 4.34 -10.36
CA ASP A 36 -6.82 3.36 -10.82
C ASP A 36 -6.52 1.99 -10.23
N TYR A 37 -5.24 1.62 -10.23
CA TYR A 37 -4.82 0.26 -9.99
C TYR A 37 -3.30 0.14 -9.85
N MET A 38 -2.84 -0.85 -9.08
CA MET A 38 -1.47 -1.34 -9.11
C MET A 38 -1.45 -2.84 -9.35
N ALA A 39 -1.00 -3.26 -10.52
CA ALA A 39 -0.50 -4.60 -10.76
C ALA A 39 1.03 -4.60 -10.66
N LEU A 40 1.53 -5.10 -9.53
CA LEU A 40 2.94 -5.34 -9.33
C LEU A 40 3.31 -6.67 -9.99
N GLN A 41 4.15 -6.63 -11.02
CA GLN A 41 4.68 -7.83 -11.65
C GLN A 41 5.97 -8.27 -10.92
N LEU A 42 5.89 -9.35 -10.14
CA LEU A 42 7.05 -9.90 -9.43
C LEU A 42 7.88 -10.83 -10.32
N SER A 43 7.23 -11.60 -11.17
CA SER A 43 7.89 -12.43 -12.18
C SER A 43 7.07 -12.43 -13.47
N PRO A 44 7.62 -12.92 -14.59
CA PRO A 44 6.86 -13.03 -15.84
C PRO A 44 5.52 -13.77 -15.70
N PHE A 45 5.43 -14.71 -14.74
CA PHE A 45 4.26 -15.56 -14.52
C PHE A 45 3.51 -15.27 -13.21
N SER A 46 3.97 -14.29 -12.42
CA SER A 46 3.37 -13.94 -11.13
C SER A 46 3.28 -12.43 -10.99
N GLY A 47 2.05 -11.93 -10.89
CA GLY A 47 1.74 -10.56 -10.50
C GLY A 47 0.85 -10.55 -9.27
N THR A 48 0.85 -9.44 -8.55
CA THR A 48 -0.15 -9.16 -7.53
C THR A 48 -0.86 -7.86 -7.85
N THR A 49 -2.12 -7.82 -7.49
CA THR A 49 -3.01 -6.71 -7.77
C THR A 49 -3.41 -6.08 -6.45
N ALA A 50 -3.29 -4.76 -6.33
CA ALA A 50 -3.96 -4.05 -5.27
C ALA A 50 -5.41 -3.75 -5.66
N TYR A 51 -6.27 -3.39 -4.70
CA TYR A 51 -7.66 -3.05 -4.98
C TYR A 51 -7.75 -1.90 -5.97
N ALA A 52 -8.64 -2.01 -6.96
CA ALA A 52 -8.91 -0.95 -7.91
C ALA A 52 -9.73 0.16 -7.23
N ASP A 53 -9.27 1.40 -7.33
CA ASP A 53 -10.03 2.56 -6.84
C ASP A 53 -10.99 3.04 -7.94
N ARG A 54 -12.29 2.87 -7.70
CA ARG A 54 -13.36 3.23 -8.65
C ARG A 54 -14.14 4.47 -8.22
N MET A 55 -13.57 5.35 -7.41
CA MET A 55 -14.31 6.50 -6.88
C MET A 55 -14.94 7.39 -7.96
N GLY A 56 -14.27 7.60 -9.11
CA GLY A 56 -14.87 8.35 -10.22
C GLY A 56 -15.97 7.61 -10.98
N GLY A 57 -16.03 6.27 -10.86
CA GLY A 57 -17.18 5.48 -11.32
C GLY A 57 -18.39 5.59 -10.40
N ILE A 58 -18.16 5.84 -9.10
CA ILE A 58 -19.22 6.05 -8.11
C ILE A 58 -19.71 7.51 -8.11
N PHE A 59 -18.81 8.47 -8.34
CA PHE A 59 -19.08 9.92 -8.33
C PHE A 59 -18.71 10.59 -9.67
N PRO A 60 -19.40 10.26 -10.78
CA PRO A 60 -19.07 10.76 -12.12
C PRO A 60 -19.18 12.28 -12.27
N GLU A 61 -20.04 12.93 -11.47
CA GLU A 61 -20.18 14.39 -11.42
C GLU A 61 -18.92 15.07 -10.87
N LEU A 62 -18.23 14.44 -9.91
CA LEU A 62 -16.98 14.97 -9.35
C LEU A 62 -15.82 14.82 -10.33
N VAL A 63 -15.85 13.81 -11.21
CA VAL A 63 -14.92 13.69 -12.34
C VAL A 63 -15.20 14.78 -13.37
N THR A 64 -16.47 14.95 -13.74
CA THR A 64 -16.91 15.93 -14.75
C THR A 64 -16.55 17.37 -14.33
N THR A 65 -16.68 17.69 -13.04
CA THR A 65 -16.32 19.00 -12.49
C THR A 65 -14.82 19.16 -12.18
N GLY A 66 -14.01 18.12 -12.44
CA GLY A 66 -12.56 18.14 -12.20
C GLY A 66 -12.17 18.15 -10.72
N ARG A 67 -13.09 17.81 -9.81
CA ARG A 67 -12.82 17.64 -8.38
C ARG A 67 -12.12 16.31 -8.09
N LEU A 68 -12.40 15.29 -8.91
CA LEU A 68 -11.70 14.01 -8.92
C LEU A 68 -10.90 13.82 -10.19
N ILE A 69 -9.65 13.38 -10.04
CA ILE A 69 -8.78 12.96 -11.13
C ILE A 69 -8.44 11.50 -10.92
N GLN A 70 -8.82 10.65 -11.87
CA GLN A 70 -8.44 9.24 -11.95
C GLN A 70 -7.57 9.03 -13.19
N GLY A 71 -7.00 7.84 -13.38
CA GLY A 71 -6.17 7.52 -14.54
C GLY A 71 -4.71 7.20 -14.23
N HIS A 72 -4.26 7.35 -12.97
CA HIS A 72 -2.83 7.25 -12.67
C HIS A 72 -2.37 5.80 -12.64
N HIS A 73 -1.74 5.37 -13.75
CA HIS A 73 -1.22 4.02 -13.92
C HIS A 73 0.11 3.83 -13.19
N VAL A 74 0.15 2.86 -12.28
CA VAL A 74 1.37 2.48 -11.54
C VAL A 74 1.63 0.96 -11.58
N SER A 75 1.18 0.31 -12.65
CA SER A 75 1.39 -1.13 -12.84
C SER A 75 2.64 -1.42 -13.67
N GLY A 76 3.21 -2.60 -13.48
CA GLY A 76 4.33 -3.10 -14.26
C GLY A 76 5.40 -3.80 -13.43
N PRO A 77 6.53 -4.15 -14.06
CA PRO A 77 7.68 -4.70 -13.37
C PRO A 77 8.39 -3.63 -12.52
N LEU A 78 9.01 -4.08 -11.43
CA LEU A 78 9.90 -3.23 -10.64
C LEU A 78 11.22 -3.02 -11.36
N ASN A 79 11.54 -1.76 -11.69
CA ASN A 79 12.88 -1.38 -12.16
C ASN A 79 13.90 -1.35 -11.00
N ASP A 80 15.19 -1.29 -11.32
CA ASP A 80 16.26 -1.35 -10.32
C ASP A 80 16.14 -0.28 -9.23
N VAL A 81 15.73 0.94 -9.59
CA VAL A 81 15.55 2.05 -8.64
C VAL A 81 14.44 1.74 -7.64
N SER A 82 13.30 1.25 -8.12
CA SER A 82 12.18 0.85 -7.27
C SER A 82 12.54 -0.34 -6.37
N GLN A 83 13.29 -1.33 -6.89
CA GLN A 83 13.73 -2.47 -6.09
C GLN A 83 14.66 -2.03 -4.95
N ILE A 84 15.64 -1.16 -5.24
CA ILE A 84 16.55 -0.61 -4.22
C ILE A 84 15.77 0.16 -3.15
N SER A 85 14.80 0.99 -3.55
CA SER A 85 13.96 1.72 -2.60
C SER A 85 13.14 0.79 -1.71
N ILE A 86 12.54 -0.25 -2.29
CA ILE A 86 11.75 -1.23 -1.55
C ILE A 86 12.64 -2.04 -0.61
N ASP A 87 13.82 -2.47 -1.06
CA ASP A 87 14.76 -3.23 -0.21
C ASP A 87 15.23 -2.42 1.00
N ARG A 88 15.32 -1.07 0.90
CA ARG A 88 15.57 -0.22 2.06
C ARG A 88 14.44 -0.29 3.09
N ASP A 89 13.18 -0.26 2.68
CA ASP A 89 12.04 -0.45 3.60
C ASP A 89 12.04 -1.85 4.23
N LEU A 90 12.33 -2.88 3.43
CA LEU A 90 12.35 -4.27 3.89
C LEU A 90 13.46 -4.58 4.90
N THR A 91 14.58 -3.86 4.81
CA THR A 91 15.76 -4.00 5.70
C THR A 91 15.76 -3.03 6.88
N ASP A 92 14.89 -2.01 6.86
CA ASP A 92 14.71 -1.05 7.95
C ASP A 92 13.91 -1.68 9.11
N SER A 93 14.59 -1.90 10.24
CA SER A 93 13.99 -2.54 11.42
C SER A 93 12.81 -1.76 12.01
N ARG A 94 12.83 -0.42 11.93
CA ARG A 94 11.74 0.41 12.45
C ARG A 94 10.55 0.37 11.52
N TRP A 95 10.77 0.45 10.21
CA TRP A 95 9.70 0.26 9.23
C TRP A 95 9.05 -1.12 9.37
N ARG A 96 9.87 -2.16 9.54
CA ARG A 96 9.41 -3.55 9.75
C ARG A 96 8.60 -3.72 11.02
N ALA A 97 9.00 -3.08 12.12
CA ALA A 97 8.23 -3.07 13.35
C ALA A 97 6.87 -2.40 13.16
N LEU A 98 6.82 -1.21 12.53
CA LEU A 98 5.56 -0.52 12.23
C LEU A 98 4.63 -1.38 11.37
N PHE A 99 5.17 -2.03 10.33
CA PHE A 99 4.40 -2.92 9.46
C PHE A 99 3.84 -4.11 10.24
N HIS A 100 4.66 -4.73 11.10
CA HIS A 100 4.24 -5.91 11.85
C HIS A 100 3.20 -5.56 12.93
N THR A 101 3.35 -4.42 13.61
CA THR A 101 2.32 -3.90 14.52
C THR A 101 1.02 -3.63 13.78
N ALA A 102 1.07 -2.96 12.62
CA ALA A 102 -0.13 -2.73 11.80
C ALA A 102 -0.79 -4.04 11.36
N LEU A 103 0.00 -5.04 10.95
CA LEU A 103 -0.51 -6.37 10.60
C LEU A 103 -1.19 -7.05 11.79
N ARG A 104 -0.71 -6.85 13.02
CA ARG A 104 -1.29 -7.47 14.23
C ARG A 104 -2.57 -6.78 14.71
N GLU A 105 -2.63 -5.46 14.60
CA GLU A 105 -3.60 -4.65 15.33
C GLU A 105 -4.64 -3.95 14.44
N ASP A 106 -4.33 -3.71 13.17
CA ASP A 106 -5.21 -2.97 12.26
C ASP A 106 -5.95 -3.93 11.30
N ARG A 107 -7.23 -4.18 11.60
CA ARG A 107 -8.11 -5.01 10.77
C ARG A 107 -8.27 -4.48 9.34
N ARG A 108 -8.24 -3.15 9.14
CA ARG A 108 -8.35 -2.57 7.80
C ARG A 108 -7.07 -2.82 7.02
N PHE A 109 -5.92 -2.67 7.67
CA PHE A 109 -4.62 -3.00 7.09
C PHE A 109 -4.55 -4.49 6.68
N GLN A 110 -4.99 -5.40 7.56
CA GLN A 110 -5.10 -6.83 7.26
C GLN A 110 -5.97 -7.10 6.03
N ARG A 111 -7.18 -6.51 5.95
CA ARG A 111 -8.10 -6.68 4.82
C ARG A 111 -7.59 -6.11 3.50
N GLY A 112 -6.70 -5.12 3.56
CA GLY A 112 -6.02 -4.58 2.37
C GLY A 112 -4.97 -5.53 1.80
N LEU A 113 -4.41 -6.41 2.64
CA LEU A 113 -3.34 -7.35 2.26
C LEU A 113 -3.86 -8.77 1.99
N PHE A 114 -4.88 -9.17 2.75
CA PHE A 114 -5.41 -10.53 2.83
C PHE A 114 -6.94 -10.51 2.85
N ASP A 115 -7.59 -11.61 2.45
CA ASP A 115 -9.02 -11.83 2.68
C ASP A 115 -9.22 -12.91 3.77
N PRO A 116 -9.19 -12.54 5.07
CA PRO A 116 -9.21 -13.52 6.15
C PRO A 116 -10.61 -14.02 6.52
N ALA A 117 -11.68 -13.53 5.88
CA ALA A 117 -13.05 -13.79 6.34
C ALA A 117 -13.49 -15.26 6.14
N HIS A 118 -12.87 -15.98 5.21
CA HIS A 118 -13.24 -17.35 4.87
C HIS A 118 -12.02 -18.27 4.82
N ALA A 119 -11.56 -18.61 3.62
CA ALA A 119 -10.41 -19.44 3.39
C ALA A 119 -9.33 -18.63 2.68
N MET A 120 -8.09 -18.79 3.10
CA MET A 120 -6.94 -18.20 2.43
C MET A 120 -6.14 -19.30 1.73
N THR A 121 -5.75 -19.03 0.49
CA THR A 121 -4.80 -19.89 -0.23
C THR A 121 -3.39 -19.43 0.13
N ILE A 122 -2.61 -20.32 0.75
CA ILE A 122 -1.21 -20.10 1.11
C ILE A 122 -0.37 -21.14 0.36
N GLY A 123 0.24 -20.73 -0.74
CA GLY A 123 0.89 -21.69 -1.65
C GLY A 123 -0.12 -22.69 -2.22
N ARG A 124 0.05 -23.98 -1.92
CA ARG A 124 -0.88 -25.04 -2.32
C ARG A 124 -2.00 -25.32 -1.31
N ASP A 125 -1.89 -24.77 -0.12
CA ASP A 125 -2.74 -25.14 1.00
C ASP A 125 -3.90 -24.13 1.12
N THR A 126 -5.12 -24.62 1.26
CA THR A 126 -6.27 -23.80 1.63
C THR A 126 -6.48 -23.94 3.12
N LEU A 127 -6.36 -22.82 3.84
CA LEU A 127 -6.43 -22.77 5.30
C LEU A 127 -7.58 -21.86 5.73
N PRO A 128 -8.17 -22.06 6.93
CA PRO A 128 -9.05 -21.07 7.52
C PRO A 128 -8.33 -19.72 7.62
N GLY A 129 -8.93 -18.66 7.10
CA GLY A 129 -8.34 -17.33 7.02
C GLY A 129 -7.82 -16.80 8.36
N PRO A 130 -8.57 -16.92 9.47
CA PRO A 130 -8.09 -16.49 10.79
C PRO A 130 -6.85 -17.27 11.25
N ALA A 131 -6.75 -18.57 10.94
CA ALA A 131 -5.60 -19.40 11.31
C ALA A 131 -4.35 -19.05 10.47
N ALA A 132 -4.54 -18.80 9.17
CA ALA A 132 -3.47 -18.33 8.31
C ALA A 132 -2.95 -16.95 8.75
N LEU A 133 -3.86 -16.02 9.07
CA LEU A 133 -3.50 -14.69 9.54
C LEU A 133 -2.77 -14.74 10.89
N LEU A 134 -3.23 -15.57 11.84
CA LEU A 134 -2.56 -15.75 13.13
C LEU A 134 -1.10 -16.21 12.95
N ARG A 135 -0.83 -17.09 11.99
CA ARG A 135 0.54 -17.51 11.68
C ARG A 135 1.36 -16.38 11.06
N LEU A 136 0.80 -15.60 10.14
CA LEU A 136 1.48 -14.43 9.54
C LEU A 136 1.79 -13.33 10.57
N MET A 137 1.06 -13.29 11.68
CA MET A 137 1.28 -12.39 12.82
C MET A 137 2.39 -12.88 13.77
N GLY A 138 3.04 -14.01 13.50
CA GLY A 138 4.14 -14.52 14.32
C GLY A 138 5.37 -13.61 14.31
N GLU A 139 5.98 -13.41 15.48
CA GLU A 139 7.14 -12.52 15.67
C GLU A 139 8.39 -13.02 14.93
N ASN A 140 8.46 -14.31 14.60
CA ASN A 140 9.53 -14.85 13.76
C ASN A 140 9.64 -14.10 12.43
N PHE A 141 8.52 -13.68 11.83
CA PHE A 141 8.53 -12.93 10.58
C PHE A 141 9.13 -11.53 10.71
N LEU A 142 9.08 -10.91 11.88
CA LEU A 142 9.69 -9.59 12.11
C LEU A 142 11.21 -9.64 11.91
N HIS A 143 11.84 -10.73 12.34
CA HIS A 143 13.29 -10.89 12.33
C HIS A 143 13.84 -11.58 11.09
N LEU A 144 12.98 -12.18 10.25
CA LEU A 144 13.41 -12.79 9.01
C LEU A 144 13.84 -11.72 7.98
N PRO A 145 15.00 -11.90 7.32
CA PRO A 145 15.45 -11.01 6.26
C PRO A 145 14.59 -11.22 5.00
N PHE A 146 14.22 -10.10 4.38
CA PHE A 146 13.49 -10.05 3.12
C PHE A 146 14.18 -9.10 2.16
N THR A 147 14.17 -9.48 0.88
CA THR A 147 14.48 -8.62 -0.26
C THR A 147 13.48 -8.89 -1.36
N VAL A 148 13.28 -7.95 -2.28
CA VAL A 148 12.47 -8.12 -3.47
C VAL A 148 12.93 -9.37 -4.22
N LYS A 149 14.25 -9.52 -4.42
CA LYS A 149 14.83 -10.67 -5.13
C LYS A 149 14.47 -12.01 -4.46
N ALA A 150 14.52 -12.09 -3.12
CA ALA A 150 14.15 -13.30 -2.40
C ALA A 150 12.66 -13.65 -2.58
N VAL A 151 11.78 -12.64 -2.54
CA VAL A 151 10.34 -12.84 -2.78
C VAL A 151 10.07 -13.23 -4.24
N GLN A 152 10.79 -12.63 -5.20
CA GLN A 152 10.72 -13.00 -6.62
C GLN A 152 11.22 -14.41 -6.91
N GLN A 153 12.19 -14.92 -6.15
CA GLN A 153 12.64 -16.30 -6.28
C GLN A 153 11.55 -17.25 -5.79
N LEU A 154 10.98 -16.99 -4.60
CA LEU A 154 9.88 -17.79 -4.06
C LEU A 154 8.65 -17.82 -4.98
N SER A 155 8.34 -16.72 -5.68
CA SER A 155 7.20 -16.66 -6.61
C SER A 155 7.34 -17.56 -7.84
N ARG A 156 8.53 -18.10 -8.11
CA ARG A 156 8.82 -19.02 -9.22
C ARG A 156 8.74 -20.48 -8.79
N GLU A 157 8.49 -20.74 -7.51
CA GLU A 157 8.48 -22.07 -6.93
C GLU A 157 7.05 -22.54 -6.61
N ARG A 158 6.88 -23.85 -6.49
CA ARG A 158 5.58 -24.44 -6.15
C ARG A 158 5.50 -24.69 -4.64
N LEU A 159 5.27 -23.61 -3.89
CA LEU A 159 5.40 -23.51 -2.43
C LEU A 159 4.36 -24.29 -1.60
N SER A 160 4.75 -24.71 -0.40
CA SER A 160 3.89 -25.29 0.65
C SER A 160 4.49 -25.03 2.04
N GLY A 161 3.70 -25.17 3.11
CA GLY A 161 4.20 -25.05 4.48
C GLY A 161 4.88 -23.70 4.78
N ASP A 162 6.01 -23.71 5.51
CA ASP A 162 6.71 -22.48 5.92
C ASP A 162 7.16 -21.60 4.76
N ALA A 163 7.58 -22.19 3.64
CA ALA A 163 8.02 -21.43 2.47
C ALA A 163 6.86 -20.63 1.86
N ALA A 164 5.64 -21.17 1.87
CA ALA A 164 4.44 -20.47 1.42
C ALA A 164 4.09 -19.30 2.35
N PHE A 165 4.14 -19.48 3.67
CA PHE A 165 3.92 -18.39 4.61
C PHE A 165 4.99 -17.29 4.52
N ARG A 166 6.26 -17.68 4.34
CA ARG A 166 7.35 -16.73 4.09
C ARG A 166 7.11 -15.91 2.83
N PHE A 167 6.64 -16.55 1.76
CA PHE A 167 6.27 -15.83 0.55
C PHE A 167 5.14 -14.84 0.78
N GLU A 168 4.03 -15.25 1.42
CA GLU A 168 2.88 -14.36 1.65
C GLU A 168 3.22 -13.15 2.53
N TYR A 169 3.99 -13.36 3.60
CA TYR A 169 4.47 -12.25 4.43
C TYR A 169 5.40 -11.33 3.63
N GLY A 170 6.37 -11.90 2.91
CA GLY A 170 7.31 -11.14 2.08
C GLY A 170 6.61 -10.36 0.97
N LEU A 171 5.60 -10.96 0.35
CA LEU A 171 4.75 -10.34 -0.66
C LEU A 171 4.00 -9.15 -0.07
N ALA A 172 3.42 -9.29 1.13
CA ALA A 172 2.74 -8.19 1.81
C ALA A 172 3.68 -7.02 2.14
N LEU A 173 4.93 -7.28 2.55
CA LEU A 173 5.95 -6.24 2.71
C LEU A 173 6.19 -5.50 1.39
N VAL A 174 6.47 -6.26 0.32
CA VAL A 174 6.79 -5.69 -1.00
C VAL A 174 5.61 -4.87 -1.54
N LYS A 175 4.37 -5.35 -1.42
CA LYS A 175 3.17 -4.58 -1.83
C LYS A 175 3.10 -3.23 -1.12
N THR A 176 3.29 -3.22 0.20
CA THR A 176 3.18 -2.00 1.00
C THR A 176 4.30 -1.01 0.66
N ALA A 177 5.56 -1.47 0.61
CA ALA A 177 6.69 -0.62 0.25
C ALA A 177 6.61 -0.11 -1.19
N ALA A 178 6.24 -0.96 -2.16
CA ALA A 178 6.02 -0.54 -3.55
C ALA A 178 4.92 0.52 -3.65
N ALA A 179 3.82 0.35 -2.90
CA ALA A 179 2.75 1.33 -2.88
C ALA A 179 3.20 2.70 -2.36
N GLN A 180 4.08 2.73 -1.37
CA GLN A 180 4.69 3.96 -0.86
C GLN A 180 5.62 4.60 -1.88
N TYR A 181 6.52 3.82 -2.47
CA TYR A 181 7.41 4.29 -3.53
C TYR A 181 6.63 4.96 -4.66
N HIS A 182 5.59 4.29 -5.17
CA HIS A 182 4.74 4.85 -6.23
C HIS A 182 3.97 6.09 -5.78
N THR A 183 3.52 6.16 -4.52
CA THR A 183 2.90 7.38 -3.97
C THR A 183 3.88 8.56 -4.03
N ILE A 184 5.13 8.38 -3.61
CA ILE A 184 6.16 9.44 -3.64
C ILE A 184 6.41 9.90 -5.07
N GLN A 185 6.70 8.97 -5.98
CA GLN A 185 7.01 9.29 -7.37
C GLN A 185 5.85 10.03 -8.06
N LEU A 186 4.63 9.55 -7.85
CA LEU A 186 3.45 10.14 -8.46
C LEU A 186 3.12 11.51 -7.86
N ALA A 187 3.21 11.66 -6.54
CA ALA A 187 2.96 12.93 -5.88
C ALA A 187 3.94 14.02 -6.34
N HIS A 188 5.23 13.67 -6.50
CA HIS A 188 6.22 14.58 -7.07
C HIS A 188 5.94 14.92 -8.54
N THR A 189 5.60 13.93 -9.35
CA THR A 189 5.28 14.12 -10.78
C THR A 189 4.09 15.06 -10.97
N LEU A 190 3.05 14.88 -10.14
CA LEU A 190 1.83 15.69 -10.18
C LEU A 190 1.96 17.00 -9.38
N GLN A 191 3.04 17.18 -8.63
CA GLN A 191 3.25 18.31 -7.69
C GLN A 191 2.10 18.48 -6.69
N VAL A 192 1.65 17.37 -6.10
CA VAL A 192 0.54 17.32 -5.13
C VAL A 192 0.99 16.84 -3.76
N THR A 193 0.17 17.08 -2.74
CA THR A 193 0.36 16.48 -1.41
C THR A 193 -0.09 15.01 -1.40
N ALA A 194 0.18 14.29 -0.32
CA ALA A 194 -0.37 12.95 -0.10
C ALA A 194 -1.38 12.95 1.06
N ALA A 195 -2.44 12.16 0.95
CA ALA A 195 -3.42 11.97 2.00
C ALA A 195 -3.87 10.52 2.14
N THR A 196 -4.10 10.08 3.38
CA THR A 196 -4.62 8.75 3.69
C THR A 196 -5.62 8.84 4.84
N ASP A 197 -6.52 7.86 4.93
CA ASP A 197 -7.39 7.65 6.08
C ASP A 197 -7.00 6.42 6.91
N SER A 198 -5.83 5.83 6.64
CA SER A 198 -5.27 4.74 7.43
C SER A 198 -4.11 5.24 8.29
N PRO A 199 -4.23 5.21 9.64
CA PRO A 199 -3.14 5.56 10.55
C PRO A 199 -1.88 4.70 10.35
N ALA A 200 -2.04 3.40 10.10
CA ALA A 200 -0.92 2.49 9.84
C ALA A 200 -0.12 2.91 8.60
N HIS A 201 -0.80 3.16 7.47
CA HIS A 201 -0.14 3.64 6.26
C HIS A 201 0.42 5.05 6.42
N PHE A 202 -0.22 5.91 7.23
CA PHE A 202 0.32 7.24 7.56
C PHE A 202 1.66 7.14 8.29
N GLN A 203 1.76 6.29 9.31
CA GLN A 203 2.98 6.09 10.09
C GLN A 203 4.11 5.48 9.26
N LEU A 204 3.82 4.40 8.51
CA LEU A 204 4.77 3.77 7.61
C LEU A 204 5.31 4.78 6.59
N PHE A 205 4.41 5.57 5.98
CA PHE A 205 4.78 6.54 4.94
C PHE A 205 5.58 7.70 5.51
N GLY A 206 5.17 8.24 6.65
CA GLY A 206 5.93 9.29 7.35
C GLY A 206 7.33 8.84 7.75
N HIS A 207 7.50 7.58 8.14
CA HIS A 207 8.82 7.00 8.42
C HIS A 207 9.69 6.94 7.16
N THR A 208 9.17 6.40 6.05
CA THR A 208 9.88 6.37 4.76
C THR A 208 10.27 7.79 4.31
N LEU A 209 9.35 8.76 4.36
CA LEU A 209 9.64 10.16 4.00
C LEU A 209 10.75 10.76 4.86
N THR A 210 10.71 10.52 6.17
CA THR A 210 11.73 11.03 7.10
C THR A 210 13.10 10.41 6.80
N ARG A 211 13.16 9.09 6.59
CA ARG A 211 14.40 8.38 6.30
C ARG A 211 15.05 8.86 5.00
N GLU A 212 14.25 9.06 3.95
CA GLU A 212 14.74 9.50 2.64
C GLU A 212 14.89 11.04 2.56
N ASN A 213 14.63 11.78 3.64
CA ASN A 213 14.64 13.25 3.69
C ASN A 213 13.73 13.89 2.62
N GLU A 214 12.61 13.24 2.32
CA GLU A 214 11.61 13.67 1.34
C GLU A 214 10.68 14.72 1.94
N ARG A 215 10.56 15.88 1.26
CA ARG A 215 9.71 17.00 1.70
C ARG A 215 8.33 16.94 1.05
N LEU A 216 7.62 15.83 1.22
CA LEU A 216 6.26 15.64 0.74
C LEU A 216 5.25 15.83 1.89
N PRO A 217 4.34 16.81 1.84
CA PRO A 217 3.29 16.94 2.84
C PRO A 217 2.39 15.70 2.84
N ASN A 218 2.23 15.11 4.02
CA ASN A 218 1.41 13.92 4.25
C ASN A 218 0.28 14.24 5.23
N HIS A 219 -0.95 13.88 4.88
CA HIS A 219 -2.15 14.23 5.64
C HIS A 219 -2.93 12.98 6.07
N LEU A 220 -3.16 12.84 7.38
CA LEU A 220 -4.08 11.85 7.90
C LEU A 220 -5.49 12.47 8.00
N VAL A 221 -6.45 11.85 7.32
CA VAL A 221 -7.87 12.24 7.32
C VAL A 221 -8.69 11.09 7.88
N ILE A 222 -8.85 11.06 9.20
CA ILE A 222 -9.55 9.97 9.89
C ILE A 222 -11.06 10.10 9.69
N ARG A 223 -11.71 8.96 9.40
CA ARG A 223 -13.17 8.80 9.42
C ARG A 223 -13.72 8.89 10.85
N ALA A 224 -14.87 9.53 11.06
CA ALA A 224 -15.56 9.39 12.35
C ALA A 224 -16.44 8.12 12.37
N GLY A 225 -16.51 7.43 13.51
CA GLY A 225 -17.49 6.35 13.76
C GLY A 225 -17.03 4.93 13.42
N TYR A 226 -15.92 4.49 14.03
CA TYR A 226 -15.65 3.06 14.20
C TYR A 226 -16.21 2.55 15.52
#